data_AF-A0A932CLP8-F1
#
_entry.id   AF-A0A932CLP8-F1
#
_cell.length_a   1.000
_cell.length_b   1.000
_cell.length_c   1.000
_cell.angle_alpha   90.00
_cell.angle_beta   90.00
_cell.angle_gamma   90.00
#
_symmetry.space_group_name_H-M   'P 1'
#
loop_
_entity.id
_entity.type
_entity.pdbx_description
1 polymer ?
#
loop_
_entity_poly.entity_id
_entity_poly.type
_entity_poly.pdbx_seq_one_letter_code
_entity_poly.pdbx_strand_id
1 'polypeptide(L)'
;MGDLRLSEQTQLKYALLILAFVTAIGVMGYRLIEGWSYLDALYMTVITLATIGYGETHALSLAGRVFTIVLILLGVGTVAYAIRNASKVMLEGELRQGLGRRKLERKIKALKDHYVVCGYG
;
A
#
# COMPACT_ATOMS: atom_id res chain seq x y z
N MET A 1 1.01 -16.52 -17.17
CA MET A 1 -0.07 -15.85 -16.37
C MET A 1 0.21 -15.85 -14.85
N GLY A 2 1.20 -16.60 -14.36
CA GLY A 2 1.71 -16.50 -12.97
C GLY A 2 2.66 -15.32 -12.75
N ASP A 3 3.40 -14.90 -13.78
CA ASP A 3 4.42 -13.84 -13.69
C ASP A 3 3.85 -12.46 -13.35
N LEU A 4 2.65 -12.14 -13.84
CA LEU A 4 1.96 -10.88 -13.54
C LEU A 4 1.55 -10.78 -12.06
N ARG A 5 1.26 -11.89 -11.39
CA ARG A 5 0.86 -11.88 -9.97
C ARG A 5 2.05 -11.74 -9.03
N LEU A 6 3.18 -12.36 -9.39
CA LEU A 6 4.43 -12.19 -8.65
C LEU A 6 4.88 -10.74 -8.72
N SER A 7 4.72 -10.07 -9.86
CA SER A 7 5.08 -8.65 -10.00
C SER A 7 4.16 -7.73 -9.18
N GLU A 8 2.84 -7.94 -9.17
CA GLU A 8 1.92 -7.09 -8.39
C GLU A 8 2.08 -7.24 -6.87
N GLN A 9 2.22 -8.47 -6.37
CA GLN A 9 2.52 -8.70 -4.95
C GLN A 9 3.86 -8.07 -4.54
N THR A 10 4.85 -8.14 -5.43
CA THR A 10 6.16 -7.52 -5.22
C THR A 10 6.05 -6.00 -5.22
N GLN A 11 5.26 -5.40 -6.11
CA GLN A 11 5.00 -3.95 -6.14
C GLN A 11 4.30 -3.44 -4.86
N LEU A 12 3.35 -4.20 -4.32
CA LEU A 12 2.72 -3.86 -3.04
C LEU A 12 3.72 -3.92 -1.89
N LYS A 13 4.55 -4.96 -1.83
CA LYS A 13 5.63 -5.09 -0.81
C LYS A 13 6.59 -3.90 -0.88
N TYR A 14 7.04 -3.51 -2.06
CA TYR A 14 7.89 -2.34 -2.22
C TYR A 14 7.18 -1.05 -1.81
N ALA A 15 5.90 -0.87 -2.15
CA ALA A 15 5.13 0.30 -1.72
C ALA A 15 5.04 0.40 -0.18
N LEU A 16 4.79 -0.72 0.49
CA LEU A 16 4.74 -0.78 1.96
C LEU A 16 6.12 -0.54 2.59
N LEU A 17 7.20 -1.07 2.01
CA LEU A 17 8.56 -0.82 2.47
C LEU A 17 8.94 0.66 2.34
N ILE A 18 8.62 1.29 1.21
CA ILE A 18 8.86 2.72 1.00
C ILE A 18 8.03 3.54 1.99
N LEU A 19 6.76 3.19 2.22
CA LEU A 19 5.93 3.87 3.21
C LEU A 19 6.47 3.75 4.63
N ALA A 20 6.95 2.56 5.02
CA ALA A 20 7.59 2.34 6.31
C ALA A 20 8.89 3.16 6.44
N PHE A 21 9.67 3.24 5.36
CA PHE A 21 10.89 4.05 5.31
C PHE A 21 10.60 5.55 5.44
N VAL A 22 9.61 6.07 4.72
CA VAL A 22 9.16 7.48 4.85
C VAL A 22 8.66 7.77 6.26
N THR A 23 7.91 6.83 6.85
CA THR A 23 7.45 6.95 8.24
C THR A 23 8.63 7.00 9.21
N ALA A 24 9.64 6.14 9.03
CA ALA A 24 10.84 6.13 9.87
C ALA A 24 11.64 7.44 9.75
N ILE A 25 11.75 8.00 8.53
CA ILE A 25 12.35 9.33 8.30
C ILE A 25 11.54 10.41 9.03
N GLY A 26 10.21 10.37 8.95
CA GLY A 26 9.32 11.28 9.68
C GLY A 26 9.59 11.27 11.18
N VAL A 27 9.55 10.07 11.78
CA VAL A 27 9.81 9.87 13.21
C VAL A 27 11.19 10.38 13.62
N MET A 28 12.24 10.00 12.86
CA MET A 28 13.60 10.41 13.17
C MET A 28 13.79 11.92 12.98
N GLY A 29 13.19 12.50 11.96
CA GLY A 29 13.26 13.94 11.70
C GLY A 29 12.64 14.76 12.82
N TYR A 30 11.41 14.42 13.26
CA TYR A 30 10.81 15.08 14.42
C TYR A 30 11.61 14.86 15.70
N ARG A 31 12.19 13.67 15.89
CA ARG A 31 13.03 13.38 17.06
C ARG A 31 14.31 14.22 17.10
N LEU A 32 14.95 14.44 15.96
CA LEU A 32 16.21 15.17 15.86
C LEU A 32 16.01 16.69 15.81
N ILE A 33 14.98 17.17 15.12
CA ILE A 33 14.72 18.60 14.93
C ILE A 33 13.99 19.19 16.14
N GLU A 34 12.95 18.51 16.62
CA GLU A 34 12.08 19.04 17.68
C GLU A 34 12.33 18.36 19.03
N GLY A 35 13.11 17.29 19.09
CA GLY A 35 13.44 16.61 20.35
C GLY A 35 12.29 15.80 20.96
N TRP A 36 11.20 15.60 20.24
CA TRP A 36 9.99 14.95 20.74
C TRP A 36 10.18 13.47 21.10
N SER A 37 9.29 12.91 21.92
CA SER A 37 9.31 11.47 22.20
C SER A 37 9.06 10.66 20.92
N TYR A 38 9.52 9.40 20.88
CA TYR A 38 9.28 8.52 19.73
C TYR A 38 7.79 8.35 19.41
N LEU A 39 6.95 8.31 20.46
CA LEU A 39 5.51 8.15 20.31
C LEU A 39 4.87 9.41 19.72
N ASP A 40 5.26 10.59 20.18
CA ASP A 40 4.73 11.86 19.67
C ASP A 40 5.19 12.11 18.22
N ALA A 41 6.45 11.77 17.92
CA ALA A 41 7.00 11.85 16.57
C ALA A 41 6.31 10.88 15.61
N LEU A 42 6.02 9.65 16.06
CA LEU A 42 5.25 8.67 15.29
C LEU A 42 3.81 9.12 15.10
N TYR A 43 3.15 9.58 16.16
CA TYR A 43 1.79 10.08 16.11
C TYR A 43 1.68 11.24 15.12
N MET A 44 2.56 12.25 15.22
CA MET A 44 2.63 13.36 14.26
C MET A 44 2.82 12.87 12.82
N THR A 45 3.82 12.00 12.60
CA THR A 45 4.11 11.46 11.25
C THR A 45 2.90 10.73 10.68
N VAL A 46 2.22 9.90 11.46
CA VAL A 46 1.05 9.14 11.03
C VAL A 46 -0.13 10.06 10.71
N ILE A 47 -0.46 11.03 11.58
CA ILE A 47 -1.58 11.97 11.30
C ILE A 47 -1.31 12.83 10.08
N THR A 48 -0.04 13.19 9.82
CA THR A 48 0.39 13.93 8.64
C THR A 48 0.28 13.09 7.38
N LEU A 49 0.83 11.88 7.37
CA LEU A 49 0.78 10.97 6.20
C LEU A 49 -0.64 10.47 5.90
N ALA A 50 -1.46 10.27 6.94
CA ALA A 50 -2.86 9.91 6.80
C ALA A 50 -3.73 11.10 6.36
N THR A 51 -3.16 12.30 6.20
CA THR A 51 -3.87 13.54 5.82
C THR A 51 -4.99 13.95 6.78
N ILE A 52 -4.92 13.49 8.04
CA ILE A 52 -5.93 13.80 9.06
C ILE A 52 -5.73 15.24 9.57
N GLY A 53 -4.50 15.60 9.93
CA GLY A 53 -4.12 16.98 10.23
C GLY A 53 -4.88 17.65 11.39
N TYR A 54 -5.00 17.00 12.56
CA TYR A 54 -5.63 17.58 13.76
C TYR A 54 -4.91 18.82 14.35
N GLY A 55 -3.80 19.24 13.76
CA GLY A 55 -2.90 20.27 14.28
C GLY A 55 -1.52 19.69 14.63
N GLU A 56 -0.60 20.58 15.04
CA GLU A 56 0.71 20.19 15.54
C GLU A 56 0.56 19.56 16.93
N THR A 57 1.21 18.41 17.19
CA THR A 57 1.11 17.73 18.51
C THR A 57 1.75 18.55 19.63
N HIS A 58 2.82 19.26 19.29
CA HIS A 58 3.48 20.30 20.07
C HIS A 58 3.85 21.45 19.14
N ALA A 59 4.20 22.62 19.68
CA ALA A 59 4.61 23.75 18.85
C ALA A 59 5.84 23.41 17.99
N LEU A 60 5.72 23.50 16.67
CA LEU A 60 6.84 23.32 15.75
C LEU A 60 7.74 24.55 15.71
N SER A 61 9.05 24.31 15.68
CA SER A 61 10.01 25.32 15.25
C SER A 61 9.88 25.63 13.74
N LEU A 62 10.53 26.70 13.29
CA LEU A 62 10.61 27.02 11.86
C LEU A 62 11.20 25.85 11.04
N ALA A 63 12.22 25.17 11.59
CA ALA A 63 12.83 24.02 10.95
C ALA A 63 11.88 22.82 10.86
N GLY A 64 11.11 22.55 11.93
CA GLY A 64 10.08 21.51 11.94
C GLY A 64 8.97 21.77 10.94
N ARG A 65 8.58 23.02 10.72
CA ARG A 65 7.59 23.39 9.70
C ARG A 65 8.09 23.09 8.30
N VAL A 66 9.31 23.54 7.97
CA VAL A 66 9.93 23.25 6.66
C VAL A 66 10.07 21.74 6.46
N PHE A 67 10.51 21.01 7.49
CA PHE A 67 10.59 19.55 7.44
C PHE A 67 9.22 18.91 7.18
N THR A 68 8.18 19.35 7.89
CA THR A 68 6.82 18.83 7.72
C THR A 68 6.29 19.07 6.31
N ILE A 69 6.56 20.24 5.71
CA ILE A 69 6.19 20.52 4.32
C ILE A 69 6.83 19.50 3.37
N VAL A 70 8.13 19.24 3.51
CA VAL A 70 8.84 18.25 2.69
C VAL A 70 8.29 16.84 2.92
N LEU A 71 8.04 16.48 4.19
CA LEU A 71 7.46 15.19 4.56
C LEU A 71 6.08 14.98 3.93
N ILE A 72 5.23 16.00 3.90
CA ILE A 72 3.91 15.94 3.25
C ILE A 72 4.06 15.70 1.74
N LEU A 73 4.91 16.48 1.06
CA LEU A 73 5.10 16.38 -0.38
C LEU A 73 5.58 14.98 -0.80
N LEU A 74 6.50 14.39 -0.04
CA LEU A 74 7.00 13.02 -0.29
C LEU A 74 5.99 11.96 0.17
N GLY A 75 5.34 12.20 1.30
CA GLY A 75 4.47 11.27 1.99
C GLY A 75 3.17 10.99 1.26
N VAL A 76 2.48 12.04 0.80
CA VAL A 76 1.17 11.92 0.13
C VAL A 76 1.29 11.08 -1.13
N GLY A 77 2.32 11.29 -1.95
CA GLY A 77 2.56 10.48 -3.14
C GLY A 77 2.81 9.01 -2.82
N THR A 78 3.55 8.75 -1.74
CA THR A 78 3.86 7.39 -1.29
C THR A 78 2.61 6.65 -0.80
N VAL A 79 1.77 7.31 -0.01
CA VAL A 79 0.50 6.76 0.47
C VAL A 79 -0.45 6.48 -0.70
N ALA A 80 -0.58 7.43 -1.63
CA ALA A 80 -1.41 7.25 -2.83
C ALA A 80 -0.94 6.05 -3.69
N TYR A 81 0.38 5.89 -3.86
CA TYR A 81 0.96 4.76 -4.57
C TYR A 81 0.67 3.42 -3.86
N ALA A 82 0.80 3.38 -2.53
CA ALA A 82 0.47 2.21 -1.73
C ALA A 82 -1.01 1.82 -1.84
N ILE A 83 -1.92 2.79 -1.73
CA ILE A 83 -3.37 2.57 -1.90
C ILE A 83 -3.67 2.03 -3.30
N ARG A 84 -3.10 2.64 -4.35
CA ARG A 84 -3.29 2.18 -5.73
C ARG A 84 -2.89 0.71 -5.92
N ASN A 85 -1.73 0.30 -5.40
CA ASN A 85 -1.26 -1.07 -5.52
C ASN A 85 -2.08 -2.04 -4.64
N ALA A 86 -2.52 -1.61 -3.46
CA ALA A 86 -3.39 -2.40 -2.60
C ALA A 86 -4.75 -2.66 -3.28
N SER A 87 -5.37 -1.64 -3.88
CA SER A 87 -6.65 -1.78 -4.60
C SER A 87 -6.56 -2.77 -5.76
N LYS A 88 -5.45 -2.79 -6.51
CA LYS A 88 -5.24 -3.78 -7.59
C LYS A 88 -5.26 -5.21 -7.05
N VAL A 89 -4.49 -5.46 -5.98
CA VAL A 89 -4.41 -6.79 -5.36
C VAL A 89 -5.76 -7.23 -4.80
N MET A 90 -6.53 -6.32 -4.19
CA MET A 90 -7.87 -6.62 -3.67
C MET A 90 -8.86 -6.97 -4.79
N LEU A 91 -8.94 -6.14 -5.84
CA LEU A 91 -9.86 -6.35 -6.96
C LEU A 91 -9.52 -7.64 -7.73
N GLU A 92 -8.24 -7.86 -8.05
CA GLU A 92 -7.83 -9.09 -8.73
C GLU A 92 -7.96 -10.34 -7.86
N GLY A 93 -7.76 -10.20 -6.55
CA GLY A 93 -7.91 -11.25 -5.56
C GLY A 93 -9.35 -11.77 -5.48
N GLU A 94 -10.32 -10.87 -5.36
CA GLU A 94 -11.74 -11.24 -5.22
C GLU A 94 -12.40 -11.63 -6.56
N LEU A 95 -12.14 -10.91 -7.66
CA LEU A 95 -12.80 -11.18 -8.94
C LEU A 95 -12.49 -12.59 -9.47
N ARG A 96 -11.28 -13.12 -9.26
CA ARG A 96 -10.88 -14.43 -9.82
C ARG A 96 -11.24 -15.62 -8.95
N GLN A 97 -11.24 -15.49 -7.62
CA GLN A 97 -11.66 -16.59 -6.74
C GLN A 97 -13.16 -16.86 -6.84
N GLY A 98 -13.98 -15.81 -7.01
CA GLY A 98 -15.43 -15.94 -7.12
C GLY A 98 -15.94 -16.27 -8.52
N LEU A 99 -15.46 -15.59 -9.57
CA LEU A 99 -16.12 -15.63 -10.89
C LEU A 99 -15.42 -16.53 -11.91
N GLY A 100 -14.09 -16.58 -11.96
CA GLY A 100 -13.38 -17.28 -13.03
C GLY A 100 -13.50 -18.81 -12.93
N ARG A 101 -13.16 -19.37 -11.77
CA ARG A 101 -13.13 -20.82 -11.55
C ARG A 101 -14.54 -21.41 -11.47
N ARG A 102 -15.46 -20.74 -10.75
CA ARG A 102 -16.86 -21.19 -10.64
C ARG A 102 -17.62 -21.12 -11.98
N LYS A 103 -17.36 -20.11 -12.81
CA LYS A 103 -17.99 -20.00 -14.15
C LYS A 103 -17.44 -21.03 -15.11
N LEU A 104 -16.14 -21.32 -15.05
CA LEU A 104 -15.54 -22.42 -15.80
C LEU A 104 -16.07 -23.79 -15.35
N GLU A 105 -16.11 -24.06 -14.04
CA GLU A 105 -16.68 -25.30 -13.49
C GLU A 105 -18.17 -25.47 -13.83
N ARG A 106 -18.98 -24.41 -13.77
CA ARG A 106 -20.39 -24.46 -14.19
C ARG A 106 -20.51 -24.78 -15.68
N LYS A 107 -19.67 -24.19 -16.54
CA LYS A 107 -19.64 -24.50 -17.97
C LYS A 107 -19.20 -25.94 -18.22
N ILE A 108 -18.17 -26.42 -17.50
CA ILE A 108 -17.70 -27.81 -17.58
C ILE A 108 -18.80 -28.79 -17.12
N LYS A 109 -19.51 -28.50 -16.01
CA LYS A 109 -20.63 -29.33 -15.53
C LYS A 109 -21.85 -29.30 -16.44
N ALA A 110 -22.06 -28.22 -17.19
CA ALA A 110 -23.16 -28.10 -18.14
C ALA A 110 -22.90 -28.84 -19.47
N LEU A 111 -21.64 -29.20 -19.75
CA LEU A 111 -21.27 -29.98 -20.91
C LEU A 111 -21.53 -31.47 -20.65
N LYS A 112 -22.31 -32.12 -21.51
CA LYS A 112 -22.45 -33.59 -21.58
C LYS A 112 -21.66 -34.10 -22.79
N ASP A 113 -21.05 -35.28 -22.67
CA ASP A 113 -20.23 -35.92 -23.71
C ASP A 113 -19.00 -35.12 -24.17
N HIS A 114 -18.27 -34.50 -23.24
CA HIS A 114 -17.05 -33.77 -23.58
C HIS A 114 -15.81 -34.65 -23.46
N TYR A 115 -14.93 -34.57 -24.46
CA TYR A 115 -13.60 -35.18 -24.44
C TYR A 115 -12.59 -34.16 -23.93
N VAL A 116 -11.83 -34.54 -22.89
CA VAL A 116 -10.71 -33.74 -22.38
C VAL A 116 -9.45 -34.17 -23.13
N VAL A 117 -9.04 -33.39 -24.12
CA VAL A 117 -7.80 -33.64 -24.85
C VAL A 117 -6.64 -33.03 -24.08
N CYS A 118 -5.86 -33.89 -23.42
CA CYS A 118 -4.62 -33.50 -22.76
C CYS A 118 -3.50 -33.51 -23.81
N GLY A 119 -3.20 -32.35 -24.39
CA GLY A 119 -2.00 -32.17 -25.22
C GLY A 119 -0.75 -32.06 -24.35
N TYR A 120 0.29 -32.82 -24.69
CA TYR A 120 1.64 -32.63 -24.16
C TYR A 120 2.46 -31.96 -25.26
N GLY A 121 2.90 -30.72 -25.00
CA GLY A 121 3.69 -29.89 -25.90
C GLY A 121 4.61 -28.98 -25.10
#